data_AF-A0A851A9H1-F1
#
_entry.id   AF-A0A851A9H1-F1
#
_cell.length_a   1.000
_cell.length_b   1.000
_cell.length_c   1.000
_cell.angle_alpha   90.00
_cell.angle_beta   90.00
_cell.angle_gamma   90.00
#
_symmetry.space_group_name_H-M   'P 1'
#
loop_
_entity.id
_entity.type
_entity.pdbx_description
1 polymer ?
#
loop_
_entity_poly.entity_id
_entity_poly.type
_entity_poly.pdbx_seq_one_letter_code
_entity_poly.pdbx_strand_id
1 'polypeptide(L)'
;MVLLSAPCWLRSRVTDRFWRVQEVLKYARHFRGRKNRCYKLAVRSVRRAFVKSTKARREKKRFLRALWITRIEAASLEHGLKYPAFISNLLKV
;
A
#
# COMPACT_ATOMS: atom_id res chain seq x y z
N MET A 1 -37.18 15.49 43.19
CA MET A 1 -37.55 15.58 41.76
C MET A 1 -36.29 15.80 40.95
N VAL A 2 -35.81 14.77 40.26
CA VAL A 2 -34.59 14.83 39.44
C VAL A 2 -34.96 15.51 38.13
N LEU A 3 -34.65 16.81 38.02
CA LEU A 3 -34.64 17.51 36.73
C LEU A 3 -33.56 16.88 35.84
N LEU A 4 -33.94 15.86 35.08
CA LEU A 4 -33.13 15.29 34.02
C LEU A 4 -33.07 16.30 32.86
N SER A 5 -32.10 17.21 32.95
CA SER A 5 -31.23 17.65 31.86
C SER A 5 -31.84 17.78 30.44
N ALA A 6 -32.60 18.85 30.22
CA ALA A 6 -32.88 19.41 28.89
C ALA A 6 -31.64 19.73 27.99
N PRO A 7 -30.41 20.01 28.50
CA PRO A 7 -29.27 20.37 27.64
C PRO A 7 -28.76 19.24 26.74
N CYS A 8 -29.10 17.98 27.03
CA CYS A 8 -28.65 16.84 26.23
C CYS A 8 -29.42 16.68 24.90
N TRP A 9 -30.60 17.28 24.75
CA TRP A 9 -31.41 17.21 23.54
C TRP A 9 -31.00 18.23 22.48
N LEU A 10 -30.32 19.33 22.87
CA LEU A 10 -29.79 20.35 21.96
C LEU A 10 -28.36 20.04 21.49
N ARG A 11 -27.93 18.78 21.47
CA ARG A 11 -26.67 18.38 20.83
C ARG A 11 -26.99 17.68 19.52
N SER A 12 -26.95 18.41 18.41
CA SER A 12 -27.13 17.85 17.08
C SER A 12 -26.14 16.70 16.84
N ARG A 13 -26.61 15.59 16.27
CA ARG A 13 -25.73 14.50 15.80
C ARG A 13 -24.86 15.01 14.65
N VAL A 14 -23.67 14.42 14.51
CA VAL A 14 -22.75 14.69 13.39
C VAL A 14 -23.44 14.36 12.06
N THR A 15 -23.70 15.38 11.23
CA THR A 15 -24.32 15.28 9.90
C THR A 15 -23.37 14.74 8.83
N ASP A 16 -22.05 14.96 8.99
CA ASP A 16 -21.05 14.67 7.94
C ASP A 16 -20.55 13.21 7.93
N ARG A 17 -21.11 12.36 8.79
CA ARG A 17 -20.64 10.97 8.94
C ARG A 17 -20.69 10.19 7.63
N PHE A 18 -21.72 10.42 6.82
CA PHE A 18 -21.92 9.72 5.55
C PHE A 18 -20.77 9.96 4.57
N TRP A 19 -20.39 11.23 4.39
CA TRP A 19 -19.31 11.62 3.47
C TRP A 19 -17.95 11.05 3.90
N ARG A 20 -17.62 11.10 5.19
CA ARG A 20 -16.39 10.50 5.74
C ARG A 20 -16.32 8.98 5.51
N VAL A 21 -17.46 8.29 5.63
CA VAL A 21 -17.54 6.85 5.35
C VAL A 21 -17.35 6.59 3.85
N GLN A 22 -17.98 7.39 2.98
CA GLN A 22 -17.86 7.23 1.54
C GLN A 22 -16.44 7.49 1.02
N GLU A 23 -15.71 8.46 1.58
CA GLU A 23 -14.30 8.68 1.25
C GLU A 23 -13.45 7.42 1.48
N VAL A 24 -13.62 6.76 2.62
CA VAL A 24 -12.88 5.52 2.92
C VAL A 24 -13.33 4.37 2.02
N LEU A 25 -14.65 4.26 1.77
CA LEU A 25 -15.18 3.20 0.91
C LEU A 25 -14.77 3.38 -0.56
N LYS A 26 -14.52 4.62 -1.02
CA LYS A 26 -13.99 4.91 -2.36
C LYS A 26 -12.66 4.17 -2.59
N TYR A 27 -11.77 4.16 -1.60
CA TYR A 27 -10.50 3.41 -1.67
C TYR A 27 -10.67 1.89 -1.52
N ALA A 28 -11.79 1.44 -0.94
CA ALA A 28 -12.04 0.04 -0.63
C ALA A 28 -12.89 -0.69 -1.68
N ARG A 29 -13.38 -0.02 -2.73
CA ARG A 29 -14.35 -0.57 -3.71
C ARG A 29 -13.93 -1.91 -4.30
N HIS A 30 -12.64 -2.06 -4.63
CA HIS A 30 -12.09 -3.26 -5.26
C HIS A 30 -11.69 -4.36 -4.26
N PHE A 31 -11.92 -4.18 -2.95
CA PHE A 31 -11.64 -5.24 -1.99
C PHE A 31 -12.67 -6.37 -2.07
N ARG A 32 -12.21 -7.58 -1.81
CA ARG A 32 -13.06 -8.78 -1.81
C ARG A 32 -13.84 -8.91 -0.48
N GLY A 33 -15.06 -9.43 -0.57
CA GLY A 33 -15.92 -9.72 0.58
C GLY A 33 -16.39 -8.44 1.31
N ARG A 34 -16.69 -8.54 2.61
CA ARG A 34 -17.28 -7.41 3.39
C ARG A 34 -16.38 -6.18 3.55
N LYS A 35 -15.10 -6.26 3.15
CA LYS A 35 -14.12 -5.17 3.25
C LYS A 35 -14.40 -4.01 2.31
N ASN A 36 -15.21 -4.21 1.26
CA ASN A 36 -15.65 -3.14 0.34
C ASN A 36 -16.95 -2.45 0.74
N ARG A 37 -17.69 -2.98 1.73
CA ARG A 37 -19.01 -2.48 2.17
C ARG A 37 -19.01 -2.01 3.62
N CYS A 38 -18.41 -2.77 4.53
CA CYS A 38 -18.44 -2.47 5.96
C CYS A 38 -17.30 -1.52 6.36
N TYR A 39 -17.63 -0.29 6.78
CA TYR A 39 -16.65 0.75 7.16
C TYR A 39 -15.56 0.27 8.14
N LYS A 40 -15.94 -0.40 9.24
CA LYS A 40 -14.98 -0.90 10.24
C LYS A 40 -13.91 -1.84 9.65
N LEU A 41 -14.30 -2.68 8.69
CA LEU A 41 -13.39 -3.61 8.01
C LEU A 41 -12.59 -2.91 6.90
N ALA A 42 -13.23 -1.98 6.19
CA ALA A 42 -12.63 -1.16 5.15
C ALA A 42 -11.46 -0.34 5.73
N VAL A 43 -11.66 0.40 6.82
CA VAL A 43 -10.62 1.22 7.46
C VAL A 43 -9.38 0.41 7.80
N ARG A 44 -9.54 -0.78 8.41
CA ARG A 44 -8.42 -1.67 8.74
C ARG A 44 -7.66 -2.14 7.49
N SER A 45 -8.40 -2.44 6.43
CA SER A 45 -7.84 -2.95 5.17
C SER A 45 -7.14 -1.85 4.37
N VAL A 46 -7.77 -0.68 4.24
CA VAL A 46 -7.22 0.51 3.56
C VAL A 46 -5.93 0.95 4.25
N ARG A 47 -5.91 1.03 5.58
CA ARG A 47 -4.70 1.42 6.33
C ARG A 47 -3.54 0.45 6.05
N ARG A 48 -3.80 -0.86 6.06
CA ARG A 48 -2.78 -1.87 5.72
C ARG A 48 -2.32 -1.75 4.27
N ALA A 49 -3.23 -1.47 3.34
CA ALA A 49 -2.90 -1.30 1.93
C ALA A 49 -1.98 -0.09 1.71
N PHE A 50 -2.23 1.04 2.37
CA PHE A 50 -1.37 2.22 2.28
C PHE A 50 0.02 1.99 2.83
N VAL A 51 0.14 1.35 4.01
CA VAL A 51 1.46 0.99 4.56
C VAL A 51 2.22 0.06 3.59
N LYS A 52 1.54 -0.95 3.03
CA LYS A 52 2.15 -1.86 2.06
C LYS A 52 2.58 -1.14 0.78
N SER A 53 1.76 -0.25 0.23
CA SER A 53 2.09 0.55 -0.96
C SER A 53 3.39 1.34 -0.77
N THR A 54 3.52 2.05 0.35
CA THR A 54 4.72 2.86 0.64
C THR A 54 5.97 1.99 0.80
N LYS A 55 5.87 0.84 1.49
CA LYS A 55 6.98 -0.12 1.63
C LYS A 55 7.37 -0.75 0.29
N ALA A 56 6.37 -1.19 -0.49
CA ALA A 56 6.56 -1.86 -1.77
C ALA A 56 7.26 -0.97 -2.81
N ARG A 57 7.10 0.37 -2.76
CA ARG A 57 7.86 1.28 -3.64
C ARG A 57 9.37 1.17 -3.43
N ARG A 58 9.83 0.95 -2.20
CA ARG A 58 11.25 0.76 -1.87
C ARG A 58 11.72 -0.62 -2.30
N GLU A 59 10.91 -1.65 -2.04
CA GLU A 59 11.21 -3.04 -2.40
C GLU A 59 11.23 -3.25 -3.92
N LYS A 60 10.35 -2.59 -4.68
CA LYS A 60 10.30 -2.65 -6.15
C LYS A 60 11.64 -2.30 -6.78
N LYS A 61 12.34 -1.28 -6.27
CA LYS A 61 13.66 -0.89 -6.78
C LYS A 61 14.70 -2.01 -6.58
N ARG A 62 14.66 -2.69 -5.42
CA ARG A 62 15.55 -3.82 -5.12
C ARG A 62 15.23 -5.03 -5.98
N PHE A 63 13.94 -5.35 -6.14
CA PHE A 63 13.48 -6.46 -6.99
C PHE A 63 13.87 -6.25 -8.46
N LEU A 64 13.68 -5.04 -9.00
CA LEU A 64 14.10 -4.72 -10.36
C LEU A 64 15.61 -4.82 -10.53
N ARG A 65 16.40 -4.32 -9.57
CA ARG A 65 17.86 -4.47 -9.61
C ARG A 65 18.27 -5.95 -9.60
N ALA A 66 17.67 -6.77 -8.75
CA ALA A 66 17.94 -8.20 -8.71
C ALA A 66 17.58 -8.87 -10.06
N LEU A 67 16.43 -8.53 -10.64
CA LEU A 67 16.01 -9.02 -11.96
C LEU A 67 16.97 -8.61 -13.08
N TRP A 68 17.53 -7.39 -13.03
CA TRP A 68 18.52 -6.95 -14.00
C TRP A 68 19.82 -7.71 -13.86
N ILE A 69 20.28 -7.93 -12.62
CA ILE A 69 21.48 -8.73 -12.35
C ILE A 69 21.30 -10.14 -12.91
N THR A 70 20.17 -10.80 -12.63
CA THR A 70 19.94 -12.18 -13.14
C THR A 70 19.87 -12.24 -14.66
N ARG A 71 19.28 -11.23 -15.31
CA ARG A 71 19.25 -11.14 -16.78
C ARG A 71 20.64 -10.92 -17.39
N ILE A 72 21.43 -10.01 -16.82
CA ILE A 72 22.79 -9.74 -17.28
C ILE A 72 23.68 -10.96 -17.03
N GLU A 73 23.52 -11.63 -15.90
CA GLU A 73 24.25 -12.85 -15.57
C GLU A 73 23.94 -13.96 -16.58
N ALA A 74 22.68 -14.21 -16.92
CA ALA A 74 22.29 -15.17 -17.95
C ALA A 74 22.93 -14.85 -19.31
N ALA A 75 22.87 -13.59 -19.77
CA ALA A 75 23.50 -13.16 -21.01
C ALA A 75 25.03 -13.28 -20.98
N SER A 76 25.67 -12.95 -19.86
CA SER A 76 27.12 -13.07 -19.72
C SER A 76 27.58 -14.53 -19.76
N LEU A 77 26.78 -15.43 -19.17
CA LEU A 77 27.05 -16.87 -19.17
C LEU A 77 26.99 -17.48 -20.57
N GLU A 78 26.08 -17.02 -21.43
CA GLU A 78 26.04 -17.42 -22.86
C GLU A 78 27.34 -17.07 -23.59
N HIS A 79 28.04 -16.01 -23.15
CA HIS A 79 29.34 -15.60 -23.66
C HIS A 79 30.53 -16.14 -22.84
N GLY A 80 30.29 -17.08 -21.91
CA GLY A 80 31.34 -17.71 -21.09
C GLY A 80 31.93 -16.84 -19.98
N LEU A 81 31.29 -15.70 -19.66
CA LEU A 81 31.74 -14.76 -18.63
C LEU A 81 30.79 -14.76 -17.42
N LYS A 82 31.34 -14.56 -16.22
CA LYS A 82 30.52 -14.37 -15.00
C LYS A 82 30.20 -12.90 -14.79
N TYR A 83 29.01 -12.60 -14.26
CA TYR A 83 28.55 -11.23 -13.94
C TYR A 83 29.59 -10.35 -13.20
N PRO A 84 30.26 -10.78 -12.10
CA PRO A 84 31.25 -9.94 -11.42
C PRO A 84 32.45 -9.59 -12.30
N ALA A 85 32.92 -10.53 -13.13
CA ALA A 85 34.02 -10.29 -14.06
C ALA A 85 33.60 -9.27 -15.13
N PHE A 86 32.41 -9.46 -15.71
CA PHE A 86 31.83 -8.57 -16.71
C PHE A 86 31.71 -7.12 -16.21
N ILE A 87 31.11 -6.90 -15.03
CA ILE A 87 30.99 -5.55 -14.45
C ILE A 87 32.34 -4.96 -14.08
N SER A 88 33.27 -5.76 -13.55
CA SER A 88 34.61 -5.26 -13.21
C SER A 88 35.37 -4.77 -14.44
N ASN A 89 35.19 -5.42 -15.59
CA ASN A 89 35.84 -5.04 -16.84
C ASN A 89 35.20 -3.78 -17.44
N LEU A 90 33.89 -3.58 -17.27
CA LEU A 90 33.19 -2.37 -17.71
C LEU A 90 33.58 -1.12 -16.90
N LEU A 91 33.86 -1.26 -15.60
CA LEU A 91 34.21 -0.13 -14.71
C LEU A 91 35.70 0.26 -14.76
N LYS A 92 36.58 -0.63 -15.27
CA LYS A 92 38.01 -0.38 -15.40
C LYS A 92 38.38 0.51 -16.59
N VAL A 93 37.43 0.71 -17.51
CA VAL A 93 37.51 1.67 -18.63
C VAL A 93 37.24 3.06 -18.09
#